data_AF-A0A2H1KWI4-F1
#
_entry.id   AF-A0A2H1KWI4-F1
#
_cell.length_a   1.000
_cell.length_b   1.000
_cell.length_c   1.000
_cell.angle_alpha   90.00
_cell.angle_beta   90.00
_cell.angle_gamma   90.00
#
_symmetry.space_group_name_H-M   'P 1'
#
loop_
_entity.id
_entity.type
_entity.pdbx_description
1 polymer ?
#
loop_
_entity_poly.entity_id
_entity_poly.type
_entity_poly.pdbx_seq_one_letter_code
_entity_poly.pdbx_strand_id
1 'polypeptide(L)'
;MNTSKQQISATAKAFGDELHAARNYTNPDLTDEGLSKQRELLVDRVRAKYGKEVDGHRSALYLDHDRSAFDKYRPKLDWNNAGTVAKAKAKWEAVQTKLNAGLSIGQIIDSADDTTLAAINEFWTDHAEAQQAAGTSRGQQYEAPDTTAVQRAVEDRAADLGGNTGRGALAKSRQAAGLHAYAEVTLNHLDRAVAGQVNGVSDLHSALDAQQAEQHAMSGGAGLIANHDANASADTGEGAAAVSE
;
A
#
# COMPACT_ATOMS: atom_id res chain seq x y z
N MET A 1 11.63 -23.25 6.39
CA MET A 1 10.65 -22.51 7.21
C MET A 1 9.78 -21.74 6.24
N ASN A 2 8.45 -21.89 6.30
CA ASN A 2 7.57 -21.19 5.37
C ASN A 2 7.42 -19.73 5.81
N THR A 3 7.39 -18.79 4.86
CA THR A 3 7.12 -17.37 5.16
C THR A 3 5.66 -17.17 5.56
N SER A 4 5.33 -16.10 6.31
CA SER A 4 3.96 -15.79 6.72
C SER A 4 3.00 -15.74 5.52
N LYS A 5 3.47 -15.22 4.37
CA LYS A 5 2.73 -15.27 3.08
C LYS A 5 2.37 -16.69 2.66
N GLN A 6 3.34 -17.61 2.71
CA GLN A 6 3.13 -19.01 2.34
C GLN A 6 2.15 -19.71 3.28
N GLN A 7 2.20 -19.39 4.58
CA GLN A 7 1.28 -19.94 5.57
C GLN A 7 -0.15 -19.46 5.33
N ILE A 8 -0.37 -18.16 5.14
CA ILE A 8 -1.69 -17.57 4.85
C ILE A 8 -2.27 -18.17 3.56
N SER A 9 -1.45 -18.27 2.51
CA SER A 9 -1.89 -18.84 1.21
C SER A 9 -2.23 -20.33 1.33
N ALA A 10 -1.47 -21.08 2.13
CA ALA A 10 -1.75 -22.49 2.39
C ALA A 10 -3.06 -22.66 3.17
N THR A 11 -3.32 -21.81 4.18
CA THR A 11 -4.59 -21.79 4.91
C THR A 11 -5.75 -21.45 3.97
N ALA A 12 -5.61 -20.47 3.08
CA ALA A 12 -6.65 -20.10 2.12
C ALA A 12 -7.02 -21.27 1.20
N LYS A 13 -6.01 -21.94 0.64
CA LYS A 13 -6.21 -23.11 -0.20
C LYS A 13 -6.87 -24.27 0.56
N ALA A 14 -6.36 -24.58 1.75
CA ALA A 14 -6.87 -25.68 2.55
C ALA A 14 -8.33 -25.46 2.98
N PHE A 15 -8.70 -24.22 3.32
CA PHE A 15 -10.09 -23.85 3.58
C PHE A 15 -10.99 -24.11 2.36
N GLY A 16 -10.57 -23.69 1.16
CA GLY A 16 -11.32 -23.94 -0.08
C GLY A 16 -11.50 -25.43 -0.37
N ASP A 17 -10.43 -26.21 -0.26
CA ASP A 17 -10.44 -27.66 -0.49
C ASP A 17 -11.36 -28.38 0.51
N GLU A 18 -11.27 -28.06 1.81
CA GLU A 18 -12.11 -28.66 2.86
C GLU A 18 -13.57 -28.22 2.76
N LEU A 19 -13.84 -26.96 2.41
CA LEU A 19 -15.20 -26.44 2.22
C LEU A 19 -15.88 -27.09 1.00
N HIS A 20 -15.13 -27.27 -0.10
CA HIS A 20 -15.61 -27.98 -1.28
C HIS A 20 -15.90 -29.45 -0.95
N ALA A 21 -15.02 -30.12 -0.21
CA ALA A 21 -15.25 -31.49 0.26
C ALA A 21 -16.48 -31.61 1.17
N ALA A 22 -16.69 -30.65 2.08
CA ALA A 22 -17.85 -30.61 2.97
C ALA A 22 -19.17 -30.43 2.21
N ARG A 23 -19.20 -29.51 1.24
CA ARG A 23 -20.39 -29.25 0.39
C ARG A 23 -20.75 -30.43 -0.51
N ASN A 24 -19.75 -31.15 -1.00
CA ASN A 24 -19.93 -32.29 -1.87
C ASN A 24 -19.91 -33.63 -1.14
N TYR A 25 -20.07 -33.63 0.19
CA TYR A 25 -20.10 -34.86 0.98
C TYR A 25 -21.23 -35.78 0.51
N THR A 26 -20.91 -37.06 0.36
CA THR A 26 -21.83 -38.12 -0.06
C THR A 26 -21.73 -39.30 0.89
N ASN A 27 -22.86 -39.90 1.25
CA ASN A 27 -22.95 -41.11 2.04
C ASN A 27 -24.15 -41.93 1.55
N PRO A 28 -23.95 -43.17 1.09
CA PRO A 28 -25.02 -44.02 0.55
C PRO A 28 -26.06 -44.45 1.60
N ASP A 29 -25.72 -44.36 2.90
CA ASP A 29 -26.59 -44.80 3.99
C ASP A 29 -27.50 -43.68 4.52
N LEU A 30 -27.36 -42.45 4.00
CA LEU A 30 -28.15 -41.29 4.40
C LEU A 30 -29.21 -40.94 3.35
N THR A 31 -30.39 -40.53 3.82
CA THR A 31 -31.42 -39.90 2.97
C THR A 31 -30.95 -38.53 2.50
N ASP A 32 -31.59 -37.96 1.47
CA ASP A 32 -31.27 -36.61 0.98
C ASP A 32 -31.33 -35.53 2.09
N GLU A 33 -32.33 -35.63 2.97
CA GLU A 33 -32.44 -34.74 4.13
C GLU A 33 -31.28 -34.95 5.13
N GLY A 34 -30.91 -36.22 5.37
CA GLY A 34 -29.74 -36.57 6.19
C GLY A 34 -28.42 -36.07 5.59
N LEU A 35 -28.27 -36.14 4.27
CA LEU A 35 -27.12 -35.60 3.54
C LEU A 35 -27.04 -34.08 3.64
N SER A 36 -28.17 -33.37 3.51
CA SER A 36 -28.21 -31.91 3.65
C SER A 36 -27.75 -31.48 5.04
N LYS A 37 -28.33 -32.07 6.10
CA LYS A 37 -27.94 -31.80 7.49
C LYS A 37 -26.48 -32.12 7.76
N GLN A 38 -25.97 -33.23 7.21
CA GLN A 38 -24.58 -33.61 7.39
C GLN A 38 -23.61 -32.66 6.68
N ARG A 39 -23.95 -32.20 5.47
CA ARG A 39 -23.17 -31.18 4.75
C ARG A 39 -23.12 -29.86 5.51
N GLU A 40 -24.24 -29.42 6.06
CA GLU A 40 -24.31 -28.22 6.92
C GLU A 40 -23.38 -28.35 8.14
N LEU A 41 -23.45 -29.47 8.87
CA LEU A 41 -22.58 -29.72 10.02
C LEU A 41 -21.08 -29.74 9.66
N LEU A 42 -20.73 -30.32 8.50
CA LEU A 42 -19.34 -30.34 8.03
C LEU A 42 -18.87 -28.94 7.62
N VAL A 43 -19.72 -28.17 6.93
CA VAL A 43 -19.43 -26.78 6.55
C VAL A 43 -19.19 -25.93 7.79
N ASP A 44 -20.04 -26.03 8.80
CA ASP A 44 -19.89 -25.26 10.04
C ASP A 44 -18.62 -25.64 10.81
N ARG A 45 -18.25 -26.94 10.80
CA ARG A 45 -16.99 -27.40 11.39
C ARG A 45 -15.77 -26.82 10.68
N VAL A 46 -15.78 -26.81 9.34
CA VAL A 46 -14.71 -26.22 8.53
C VAL A 46 -14.59 -24.72 8.84
N ARG A 47 -15.72 -23.99 8.83
CA ARG A 47 -15.75 -22.55 9.17
C ARG A 47 -15.18 -22.28 10.57
N ALA A 48 -15.60 -23.04 11.57
CA ALA A 48 -15.12 -22.86 12.95
C ALA A 48 -13.62 -23.17 13.11
N LYS A 49 -13.08 -24.16 12.39
CA LYS A 49 -11.65 -24.48 12.38
C LYS A 49 -10.86 -23.31 11.80
N TYR A 50 -11.23 -22.85 10.61
CA TYR A 50 -10.48 -21.84 9.88
C TYR A 50 -10.67 -20.42 10.41
N GLY A 51 -11.78 -20.11 11.06
CA GLY A 51 -11.93 -18.84 11.80
C GLY A 51 -10.81 -18.66 12.84
N LYS A 52 -10.46 -19.73 13.58
CA LYS A 52 -9.34 -19.68 14.54
C LYS A 52 -7.98 -19.53 13.86
N GLU A 53 -7.77 -20.14 12.70
CA GLU A 53 -6.53 -19.99 11.94
C GLU A 53 -6.37 -18.56 11.42
N VAL A 54 -7.45 -17.95 10.92
CA VAL A 54 -7.46 -16.55 10.46
C VAL A 54 -7.14 -15.59 11.61
N ASP A 55 -7.77 -15.76 12.77
CA ASP A 55 -7.45 -14.98 13.98
C ASP A 55 -5.98 -15.14 14.42
N GLY A 56 -5.45 -16.37 14.31
CA GLY A 56 -4.05 -16.68 14.58
C GLY A 56 -3.10 -15.95 13.64
N HIS A 57 -3.39 -15.95 12.33
CA HIS A 57 -2.61 -15.22 11.32
C HIS A 57 -2.67 -13.71 11.53
N ARG A 58 -3.84 -13.15 11.86
CA ARG A 58 -3.99 -11.72 12.21
C ARG A 58 -3.16 -11.35 13.43
N SER A 59 -3.22 -12.16 14.49
CA SER A 59 -2.46 -11.93 15.71
C SER A 59 -0.96 -12.01 15.46
N ALA A 60 -0.52 -13.00 14.68
CA ALA A 60 0.88 -13.14 14.27
C ALA A 60 1.33 -11.93 13.47
N LEU A 61 0.56 -11.49 12.47
CA LEU A 61 0.87 -10.29 11.68
C LEU A 61 0.85 -9.00 12.48
N TYR A 62 0.02 -8.88 13.51
CA TYR A 62 0.02 -7.71 14.39
C TYR A 62 1.28 -7.65 15.25
N LEU A 63 1.81 -8.80 15.67
CA LEU A 63 3.09 -8.90 16.38
C LEU A 63 4.28 -8.74 15.43
N ASP A 64 4.18 -9.25 14.20
CA ASP A 64 5.12 -9.07 13.09
C ASP A 64 4.96 -7.72 12.38
N HIS A 65 4.01 -6.88 12.82
CA HIS A 65 3.84 -5.51 12.35
C HIS A 65 4.99 -4.68 12.90
N ASP A 66 6.18 -5.00 12.38
CA ASP A 66 7.39 -4.23 12.42
C ASP A 66 7.18 -3.00 11.52
N ARG A 67 6.12 -2.24 11.80
CA ARG A 67 5.99 -0.84 11.37
C ARG A 67 7.23 -0.08 11.79
N SER A 68 7.94 -0.52 12.84
CA SER A 68 9.23 0.05 13.22
C SER A 68 10.26 -0.07 12.09
N ALA A 69 10.29 -1.15 11.30
CA ALA A 69 11.14 -1.22 10.12
C ALA A 69 10.71 -0.20 9.05
N PHE A 70 9.42 0.02 8.83
CA PHE A 70 8.91 1.05 7.91
C PHE A 70 9.21 2.47 8.39
N ASP A 71 9.01 2.72 9.67
CA ASP A 71 9.14 4.00 10.33
C ASP A 71 10.58 4.40 10.64
N LYS A 72 11.50 3.44 10.75
CA LYS A 72 12.90 3.70 11.09
C LYS A 72 13.71 4.24 9.91
N TYR A 73 13.26 4.01 8.68
CA TYR A 73 14.00 4.42 7.47
C TYR A 73 13.44 5.65 6.77
N ARG A 74 12.19 6.02 7.05
CA ARG A 74 11.67 7.31 6.61
C ARG A 74 12.51 8.43 7.24
N PRO A 75 13.01 9.40 6.45
CA PRO A 75 13.61 10.61 6.99
C PRO A 75 12.64 11.28 7.94
N LYS A 76 13.01 11.37 9.22
CA LYS A 76 12.15 11.88 10.29
C LYS A 76 12.74 13.09 10.94
N LEU A 77 11.87 14.04 11.25
CA LEU A 77 12.22 15.17 12.08
C LEU A 77 12.23 14.75 13.55
N ASP A 78 13.34 14.98 14.24
CA ASP A 78 13.39 14.88 15.70
C ASP A 78 12.80 16.14 16.33
N TRP A 79 11.50 16.07 16.63
CA TRP A 79 10.74 17.15 17.27
C TRP A 79 11.25 17.51 18.67
N ASN A 80 12.00 16.62 19.34
CA ASN A 80 12.58 16.91 20.66
C ASN A 80 13.87 17.73 20.57
N ASN A 81 14.44 17.87 19.37
CA ASN A 81 15.65 18.65 19.14
C ASN A 81 15.32 19.96 18.39
N ALA A 82 15.15 21.04 19.16
CA ALA A 82 14.81 22.36 18.62
C ALA A 82 15.79 22.85 17.53
N GLY A 83 17.07 22.49 17.61
CA GLY A 83 18.07 22.83 16.60
C GLY A 83 17.84 22.10 15.27
N THR A 84 17.44 20.84 15.32
CA THR A 84 17.06 20.05 14.14
C THR A 84 15.77 20.58 13.52
N VAL A 85 14.78 20.92 14.36
CA VAL A 85 13.51 21.52 13.91
C VAL A 85 13.75 22.86 13.21
N ALA A 86 14.56 23.75 13.79
CA ALA A 86 14.87 25.04 13.18
C ALA A 86 15.58 24.89 11.82
N LYS A 87 16.53 23.95 11.72
CA LYS A 87 17.21 23.63 10.45
C LYS A 87 16.24 23.08 9.42
N ALA A 88 15.35 22.16 9.80
CA ALA A 88 14.36 21.59 8.89
C ALA A 88 13.38 22.65 8.37
N LYS A 89 12.92 23.58 9.22
CA LYS A 89 12.08 24.71 8.79
C LYS A 89 12.80 25.61 7.77
N ALA A 90 14.06 25.97 8.01
CA ALA A 90 14.84 26.75 7.06
C ALA A 90 15.07 26.00 5.73
N LYS A 91 15.27 24.68 5.77
CA LYS A 91 15.35 23.84 4.56
C LYS A 91 14.03 23.80 3.81
N TRP A 92 12.91 23.74 4.52
CA TRP A 92 11.58 23.79 3.91
C TRP A 92 11.32 25.12 3.21
N GLU A 93 11.66 26.26 3.82
CA GLU A 93 11.56 27.57 3.17
C GLU A 93 12.39 27.65 1.88
N ALA A 94 13.59 27.05 1.87
CA ALA A 94 14.41 26.93 0.67
C ALA A 94 13.77 26.04 -0.41
N VAL A 95 13.10 24.95 0.00
CA VAL A 95 12.32 24.09 -0.92
C VAL A 95 11.17 24.88 -1.53
N GLN A 96 10.40 25.61 -0.72
CA GLN A 96 9.31 26.47 -1.21
C GLN A 96 9.80 27.53 -2.19
N THR A 97 10.96 28.13 -1.94
CA THR A 97 11.58 29.09 -2.86
C THR A 97 11.88 28.46 -4.22
N LYS A 98 12.39 27.21 -4.24
CA LYS A 98 12.66 26.46 -5.48
C LYS A 98 11.38 26.09 -6.23
N LEU A 99 10.33 25.66 -5.50
CA LEU A 99 9.02 25.37 -6.08
C LEU A 99 8.42 26.63 -6.73
N ASN A 100 8.48 27.76 -6.04
CA ASN A 100 8.01 29.05 -6.56
C ASN A 100 8.84 29.54 -7.77
N ALA A 101 10.10 29.11 -7.88
CA ALA A 101 10.96 29.37 -9.03
C ALA A 101 10.71 28.41 -10.21
N GLY A 102 9.74 27.49 -10.09
CA GLY A 102 9.33 26.57 -11.15
C GLY A 102 10.07 25.23 -11.19
N LEU A 103 10.86 24.88 -10.16
CA LEU A 103 11.43 23.53 -10.07
C LEU A 103 10.36 22.55 -9.58
N SER A 104 10.34 21.35 -10.17
CA SER A 104 9.48 20.26 -9.68
C SER A 104 9.98 19.70 -8.35
N ILE A 105 9.06 19.16 -7.54
CA ILE A 105 9.43 18.52 -6.27
C ILE A 105 10.36 17.32 -6.47
N GLY A 106 10.22 16.58 -7.58
CA GLY A 106 11.11 15.47 -7.93
C GLY A 106 12.56 15.92 -8.12
N GLN A 107 12.79 16.99 -8.88
CA GLN A 107 14.13 17.57 -9.07
C GLN A 107 14.75 18.06 -7.77
N ILE A 108 13.92 18.59 -6.85
CA ILE A 108 14.38 19.04 -5.54
C ILE A 108 14.81 17.82 -4.70
N ILE A 109 14.02 16.74 -4.71
CA ILE A 109 14.32 15.49 -4.00
C ILE A 109 15.61 14.87 -4.52
N ASP A 110 15.80 14.76 -5.83
CA ASP A 110 16.97 14.12 -6.45
C ASP A 110 18.31 14.74 -6.00
N SER A 111 18.29 16.02 -5.64
CA SER A 111 19.46 16.78 -5.16
C SER A 111 19.48 17.03 -3.65
N ALA A 112 18.46 16.58 -2.92
CA ALA A 112 18.29 16.85 -1.49
C ALA A 112 19.30 16.08 -0.62
N ASP A 113 19.67 16.70 0.50
CA ASP A 113 20.39 16.07 1.62
C ASP A 113 19.39 15.50 2.65
N ASP A 114 19.87 14.72 3.63
CA ASP A 114 19.01 14.05 4.63
C ASP A 114 18.09 15.02 5.39
N THR A 115 18.58 16.23 5.72
CA THR A 115 17.78 17.22 6.45
C THR A 115 16.70 17.83 5.55
N THR A 116 17.00 18.04 4.28
CA THR A 116 16.04 18.52 3.29
C THR A 116 14.98 17.45 3.00
N LEU A 117 15.37 16.18 2.90
CA LEU A 117 14.45 15.06 2.76
C LEU A 117 13.51 14.91 3.97
N ALA A 118 14.04 15.03 5.20
CA ALA A 118 13.22 15.02 6.41
C ALA A 118 12.25 16.21 6.45
N ALA A 119 12.68 17.40 6.02
CA ALA A 119 11.81 18.56 5.91
C ALA A 119 10.69 18.36 4.87
N ILE A 120 11.02 17.82 3.69
CA ILE A 120 10.01 17.51 2.66
C ILE A 120 9.02 16.46 3.20
N ASN A 121 9.50 15.39 3.83
CA ASN A 121 8.64 14.34 4.37
C ASN A 121 7.64 14.87 5.42
N GLU A 122 8.07 15.84 6.24
CA GLU A 122 7.23 16.41 7.30
C GLU A 122 6.23 17.45 6.78
N PHE A 123 6.68 18.37 5.91
CA PHE A 123 5.89 19.57 5.58
C PHE A 123 5.20 19.52 4.20
N TRP A 124 5.54 18.56 3.33
CA TRP A 124 4.97 18.50 1.99
C TRP A 124 3.46 18.25 1.98
N THR A 125 2.96 17.36 2.85
CA THR A 125 1.53 17.03 2.90
C THR A 125 0.69 18.26 3.20
N ASP A 126 1.01 18.99 4.27
CA ASP A 126 0.33 20.24 4.64
C ASP A 126 0.40 21.29 3.52
N HIS A 127 1.53 21.35 2.80
CA HIS A 127 1.68 22.27 1.66
C HIS A 127 0.79 21.89 0.48
N ALA A 128 0.76 20.60 0.11
CA ALA A 128 -0.10 20.12 -0.96
C ALA A 128 -1.58 20.35 -0.64
N GLU A 129 -1.98 20.12 0.62
CA GLU A 129 -3.34 20.37 1.09
C GLU A 129 -3.70 21.86 1.00
N ALA A 130 -2.80 22.74 1.44
CA ALA A 130 -3.00 24.19 1.36
C ALA A 130 -3.12 24.69 -0.09
N GLN A 131 -2.32 24.16 -1.01
CA GLN A 131 -2.39 24.50 -2.44
C GLN A 131 -3.71 24.05 -3.07
N GLN A 132 -4.15 22.83 -2.79
CA GLN A 132 -5.40 22.31 -3.32
C GLN A 132 -6.63 23.03 -2.73
N ALA A 133 -6.60 23.34 -1.43
CA ALA A 133 -7.64 24.11 -0.77
C ALA A 133 -7.79 25.52 -1.38
N ALA A 134 -6.69 26.15 -1.79
CA ALA A 134 -6.70 27.45 -2.46
C ALA A 134 -7.31 27.42 -3.88
N GLY A 135 -7.25 26.27 -4.57
CA GLY A 135 -7.80 26.09 -5.92
C GLY A 135 -9.26 25.61 -5.96
N THR A 136 -9.80 25.09 -4.85
CA THR A 136 -11.13 24.49 -4.82
C THR A 136 -12.24 25.56 -4.86
N SER A 137 -13.04 25.58 -5.93
CA SER A 137 -14.20 26.48 -6.05
C SER A 137 -15.37 26.01 -5.16
N ARG A 138 -16.21 26.94 -4.68
CA ARG A 138 -17.42 26.62 -3.88
C ARG A 138 -18.28 25.55 -4.59
N GLY A 139 -18.49 24.41 -3.92
CA GLY A 139 -19.39 23.33 -4.37
C GLY A 139 -18.69 22.05 -4.82
N GLN A 140 -17.36 22.04 -4.95
CA GLN A 140 -16.58 20.82 -5.19
C GLN A 140 -16.36 20.05 -3.88
N GLN A 141 -16.39 18.72 -3.94
CA GLN A 141 -15.99 17.88 -2.81
C GLN A 141 -14.47 17.95 -2.66
N TYR A 142 -13.99 18.22 -1.44
CA TYR A 142 -12.56 18.18 -1.14
C TYR A 142 -12.08 16.73 -1.18
N GLU A 143 -11.11 16.45 -2.04
CA GLU A 143 -10.33 15.22 -2.05
C GLU A 143 -8.92 15.57 -1.55
N ALA A 144 -8.39 14.84 -0.57
CA ALA A 144 -7.04 15.11 -0.08
C ALA A 144 -6.02 14.83 -1.20
N PRO A 145 -4.95 15.63 -1.31
CA PRO A 145 -3.92 15.42 -2.33
C PRO A 145 -3.21 14.10 -2.10
N ASP A 146 -3.04 13.31 -3.17
CA ASP A 146 -2.21 12.11 -3.11
C ASP A 146 -0.72 12.50 -3.05
N THR A 147 -0.14 12.41 -1.86
CA THR A 147 1.29 12.70 -1.63
C THR A 147 2.17 11.46 -1.63
N THR A 148 1.60 10.29 -1.90
CA THR A 148 2.28 9.00 -1.80
C THR A 148 3.50 8.93 -2.72
N ALA A 149 3.40 9.49 -3.93
CA ALA A 149 4.50 9.50 -4.89
C ALA A 149 5.72 10.32 -4.40
N VAL A 150 5.46 11.45 -3.74
CA VAL A 150 6.51 12.32 -3.18
C VAL A 150 7.17 11.66 -1.97
N GLN A 151 6.38 11.08 -1.07
CA GLN A 151 6.91 10.33 0.08
C GLN A 151 7.83 9.18 -0.36
N ARG A 152 7.47 8.48 -1.45
CA ARG A 152 8.29 7.40 -2.01
C ARG A 152 9.58 7.89 -2.65
N ALA A 153 9.52 8.99 -3.41
CA ALA A 153 10.73 9.60 -3.96
C ALA A 153 11.70 10.03 -2.84
N VAL A 154 11.17 10.54 -1.72
CA VAL A 154 11.96 10.85 -0.53
C VAL A 154 12.60 9.59 0.07
N GLU A 155 11.86 8.49 0.20
CA GLU A 155 12.37 7.20 0.69
C GLU A 155 13.46 6.62 -0.22
N ASP A 156 13.25 6.62 -1.55
CA ASP A 156 14.23 6.14 -2.53
C ASP A 156 15.51 6.97 -2.46
N ARG A 157 15.39 8.30 -2.41
CA ARG A 157 16.56 9.17 -2.29
C ARG A 157 17.30 8.97 -0.97
N ALA A 158 16.58 8.82 0.14
CA ALA A 158 17.19 8.56 1.44
C ALA A 158 17.94 7.22 1.45
N ALA A 159 17.37 6.20 0.80
CA ALA A 159 18.04 4.91 0.63
C ALA A 159 19.31 5.02 -0.22
N ASP A 160 19.31 5.87 -1.24
CA ASP A 160 20.48 6.14 -2.08
C ASP A 160 21.60 6.85 -1.31
N LEU A 161 21.26 7.84 -0.49
CA LEU A 161 22.23 8.51 0.40
C LEU A 161 22.82 7.53 1.42
N GLY A 162 22.00 6.60 1.92
CA GLY A 162 22.43 5.52 2.82
C GLY A 162 23.21 4.38 2.15
N GLY A 163 23.39 4.41 0.82
CA GLY A 163 24.10 3.39 0.05
C GLY A 163 23.51 1.98 0.18
N ASN A 164 24.37 0.96 0.16
CA ASN A 164 23.93 -0.45 0.20
C ASN A 164 23.09 -0.79 1.44
N THR A 165 23.40 -0.19 2.59
CA THR A 165 22.64 -0.39 3.83
C THR A 165 21.24 0.23 3.72
N GLY A 166 21.15 1.46 3.20
CA GLY A 166 19.88 2.15 2.95
C GLY A 166 18.99 1.41 1.96
N ARG A 167 19.55 0.97 0.83
CA ARG A 167 18.81 0.20 -0.18
C ARG A 167 18.35 -1.17 0.32
N GLY A 168 19.19 -1.90 1.04
CA GLY A 168 18.80 -3.19 1.63
C GLY A 168 17.69 -3.05 2.68
N ALA A 169 17.71 -1.97 3.44
CA ALA A 169 16.67 -1.62 4.40
C ALA A 169 15.34 -1.25 3.73
N LEU A 170 15.37 -0.38 2.72
CA LEU A 170 14.18 0.00 1.95
C LEU A 170 13.55 -1.22 1.27
N ALA A 171 14.35 -2.13 0.72
CA ALA A 171 13.87 -3.36 0.12
C ALA A 171 13.13 -4.25 1.14
N LYS A 172 13.67 -4.40 2.37
CA LYS A 172 12.99 -5.14 3.44
C LYS A 172 11.70 -4.45 3.88
N SER A 173 11.71 -3.13 3.99
CA SER A 173 10.52 -2.34 4.32
C SER A 173 9.41 -2.53 3.27
N ARG A 174 9.74 -2.45 1.98
CA ARG A 174 8.80 -2.71 0.87
C ARG A 174 8.29 -4.14 0.87
N GLN A 175 9.14 -5.14 1.17
CA GLN A 175 8.72 -6.53 1.32
C GLN A 175 7.73 -6.72 2.49
N ALA A 176 7.97 -6.07 3.63
CA ALA A 176 7.06 -6.11 4.77
C ALA A 176 5.71 -5.43 4.41
N ALA A 177 5.75 -4.25 3.81
CA ALA A 177 4.54 -3.56 3.34
C ALA A 177 3.73 -4.41 2.34
N GLY A 178 4.42 -5.05 1.38
CA GLY A 178 3.83 -5.99 0.44
C GLY A 178 3.14 -7.18 1.12
N LEU A 179 3.80 -7.78 2.11
CA LEU A 179 3.23 -8.87 2.90
C LEU A 179 1.96 -8.43 3.64
N HIS A 180 1.97 -7.27 4.28
CA HIS A 180 0.80 -6.77 5.00
C HIS A 180 -0.38 -6.48 4.06
N ALA A 181 -0.12 -5.82 2.93
CA ALA A 181 -1.16 -5.55 1.92
C ALA A 181 -1.76 -6.84 1.35
N TYR A 182 -0.92 -7.83 1.02
CA TYR A 182 -1.35 -9.16 0.60
C TYR A 182 -2.23 -9.84 1.66
N ALA A 183 -1.75 -9.84 2.91
CA ALA A 183 -2.39 -10.52 4.01
C ALA A 183 -3.73 -9.89 4.37
N GLU A 184 -3.83 -8.56 4.36
CA GLU A 184 -5.07 -7.84 4.64
C GLU A 184 -6.18 -8.26 3.68
N VAL A 185 -5.92 -8.25 2.37
CA VAL A 185 -6.90 -8.66 1.36
C VAL A 185 -7.28 -10.14 1.53
N THR A 186 -6.28 -11.01 1.68
CA THR A 186 -6.51 -12.46 1.78
C THR A 186 -7.27 -12.85 3.04
N LEU A 187 -6.89 -12.30 4.21
CA LEU A 187 -7.54 -12.61 5.48
C LEU A 187 -8.94 -11.98 5.56
N ASN A 188 -9.16 -10.79 5.00
CA ASN A 188 -10.50 -10.21 4.90
C ASN A 188 -11.44 -11.06 4.04
N HIS A 189 -10.94 -11.63 2.93
CA HIS A 189 -11.70 -12.58 2.11
C HIS A 189 -12.02 -13.85 2.90
N LEU A 190 -11.03 -14.43 3.59
CA LEU A 190 -11.24 -15.62 4.41
C LEU A 190 -12.24 -15.38 5.54
N ASP A 191 -12.20 -14.23 6.21
CA ASP A 191 -13.18 -13.86 7.25
C ASP A 191 -14.60 -13.84 6.69
N ARG A 192 -14.80 -13.20 5.53
CA ARG A 192 -16.10 -13.18 4.86
C ARG A 192 -16.54 -14.58 4.45
N ALA A 193 -15.61 -15.41 3.96
CA ALA A 193 -15.92 -16.76 3.51
C ALA A 193 -16.26 -17.69 4.68
N VAL A 194 -15.53 -17.57 5.80
CA VAL A 194 -15.82 -18.25 7.08
C VAL A 194 -17.18 -17.82 7.62
N ALA A 195 -17.52 -16.52 7.55
CA ALA A 195 -18.83 -16.01 7.92
C ALA A 195 -19.96 -16.40 6.94
N GLY A 196 -19.64 -17.08 5.83
CA GLY A 196 -20.61 -17.50 4.81
C GLY A 196 -21.17 -16.34 3.97
N GLN A 197 -20.50 -15.18 3.98
CA GLN A 197 -20.93 -13.97 3.27
C GLN A 197 -20.48 -13.93 1.81
N VAL A 198 -19.58 -14.82 1.39
CA VAL A 198 -19.08 -14.88 0.01
C VAL A 198 -19.87 -15.93 -0.78
N ASN A 199 -20.87 -15.46 -1.52
CA ASN A 199 -21.61 -16.27 -2.50
C ASN A 199 -21.09 -15.96 -3.91
N GLY A 200 -20.01 -16.62 -4.33
CA GLY A 200 -19.62 -16.67 -5.75
C GLY A 200 -18.62 -15.62 -6.27
N VAL A 201 -18.09 -14.71 -5.44
CA VAL A 201 -16.86 -13.97 -5.82
C VAL A 201 -15.69 -14.95 -5.69
N SER A 202 -15.09 -15.30 -6.83
CA SER A 202 -14.16 -16.43 -6.90
C SER A 202 -12.88 -16.18 -6.10
N ASP A 203 -12.35 -17.22 -5.46
CA ASP A 203 -11.06 -17.19 -4.75
C ASP A 203 -9.93 -16.66 -5.64
N LEU A 204 -10.07 -16.79 -6.97
CA LEU A 204 -9.17 -16.20 -7.96
C LEU A 204 -9.18 -14.67 -7.94
N HIS A 205 -10.34 -14.01 -7.81
CA HIS A 205 -10.40 -12.55 -7.73
C HIS A 205 -9.71 -12.04 -6.46
N SER A 206 -9.99 -12.65 -5.32
CA SER A 206 -9.30 -12.29 -4.07
C SER A 206 -7.78 -12.52 -4.17
N ALA A 207 -7.34 -13.59 -4.81
CA ALA A 207 -5.92 -13.85 -5.03
C ALA A 207 -5.27 -12.80 -5.96
N LEU A 208 -5.98 -12.37 -7.01
CA LEU A 208 -5.52 -11.29 -7.90
C LEU A 208 -5.45 -9.95 -7.17
N ASP A 209 -6.48 -9.60 -6.40
CA ASP A 209 -6.52 -8.38 -5.60
C ASP A 209 -5.39 -8.35 -4.56
N ALA A 210 -5.11 -9.49 -3.91
CA ALA A 210 -4.02 -9.60 -2.95
C ALA A 210 -2.65 -9.45 -3.62
N GLN A 211 -2.46 -10.04 -4.80
CA GLN A 211 -1.23 -9.86 -5.61
C GLN A 211 -1.07 -8.42 -6.08
N GLN A 212 -2.15 -7.78 -6.54
CA GLN A 212 -2.13 -6.37 -6.92
C GLN A 212 -1.79 -5.48 -5.72
N ALA A 213 -2.44 -5.69 -4.57
CA ALA A 213 -2.17 -4.93 -3.35
C ALA A 213 -0.70 -5.07 -2.90
N GLU A 214 -0.13 -6.28 -2.97
CA GLU A 214 1.28 -6.53 -2.72
C GLU A 214 2.17 -5.75 -3.70
N GLN A 215 1.92 -5.87 -5.00
CA GLN A 215 2.69 -5.18 -6.03
C GLN A 215 2.59 -3.67 -5.88
N HIS A 216 1.42 -3.12 -5.59
CA HIS A 216 1.23 -1.69 -5.34
C HIS A 216 1.99 -1.21 -4.09
N ALA A 217 2.00 -2.01 -3.02
CA ALA A 217 2.75 -1.71 -1.81
C ALA A 217 4.28 -1.80 -2.02
N MET A 218 4.75 -2.77 -2.82
CA MET A 218 6.18 -2.98 -3.10
C MET A 218 6.75 -2.01 -4.15
N SER A 219 6.03 -1.81 -5.26
CA SER A 219 6.51 -1.05 -6.42
C SER A 219 6.38 0.45 -6.27
N GLY A 220 5.60 0.89 -5.29
CA GLY A 220 5.48 2.30 -5.04
C GLY A 220 4.67 3.08 -6.09
N GLY A 221 3.88 2.43 -6.95
CA GLY A 221 3.00 3.13 -7.90
C GLY A 221 3.75 4.08 -8.85
N ALA A 222 4.97 3.71 -9.25
CA ALA A 222 5.95 4.54 -9.97
C ALA A 222 5.52 5.11 -11.35
N GLY A 223 4.25 4.97 -11.76
CA GLY A 223 3.75 5.40 -13.06
C GLY A 223 3.28 6.87 -13.16
N LEU A 224 3.17 7.62 -12.06
CA LEU A 224 2.40 8.88 -12.03
C LEU A 224 3.22 10.18 -11.95
N ILE A 225 4.52 10.12 -11.65
CA ILE A 225 5.33 11.35 -11.43
C ILE A 225 5.57 12.13 -12.74
N ALA A 226 5.45 11.49 -13.91
CA ALA A 226 5.64 12.17 -15.20
C ALA A 226 4.44 13.01 -15.67
N ASN A 227 3.22 12.83 -15.10
CA ASN A 227 1.99 13.38 -15.70
C ASN A 227 1.09 14.20 -14.76
N HIS A 228 1.48 14.43 -13.51
CA HIS A 228 0.68 15.23 -12.56
C HIS A 228 1.21 16.65 -12.33
N ASP A 229 1.86 17.23 -13.34
CA ASP A 229 2.03 18.68 -13.39
C ASP A 229 0.71 19.30 -13.84
N ALA A 230 -0.14 19.67 -12.86
CA ALA A 230 -1.35 20.46 -13.10
C ALA A 230 -1.04 21.88 -13.63
N ASN A 231 0.24 22.20 -13.84
CA ASN A 231 0.74 23.43 -14.41
C ASN A 231 1.64 23.21 -15.65
N ALA A 232 1.64 22.02 -16.26
CA ALA A 232 2.09 21.86 -17.64
C ALA A 232 1.06 22.56 -18.53
N SER A 233 1.15 23.88 -18.57
CA SER A 233 0.38 24.76 -19.43
C SER A 233 0.35 24.19 -20.83
N ALA A 234 -0.86 24.12 -21.37
CA ALA A 234 -1.16 23.87 -22.76
C ALA A 234 -0.10 24.52 -23.68
N ASP A 235 0.83 23.71 -24.18
CA ASP A 235 1.61 24.10 -25.35
C ASP A 235 0.70 23.86 -26.56
N THR A 236 0.04 24.94 -26.93
CA THR A 236 -0.78 25.10 -28.11
C THR A 236 -0.05 24.56 -29.32
N GLY A 237 -0.69 23.67 -30.06
CA GLY A 237 -0.17 23.17 -31.33
C GLY A 237 0.16 24.32 -32.28
N GLU A 238 1.44 24.60 -32.45
CA GLU A 238 2.00 25.41 -33.53
C GLU A 238 3.44 24.94 -33.78
N GLY A 239 3.59 23.97 -34.68
CA GLY A 239 4.91 23.43 -35.04
C GLY A 239 4.90 22.31 -36.07
N ALA A 240 3.91 22.28 -36.96
CA ALA A 240 3.88 21.36 -38.10
C ALA A 240 3.46 22.11 -39.37
N ALA A 241 4.29 23.07 -39.81
CA ALA A 241 4.27 23.57 -41.17
C ALA A 241 5.66 24.08 -41.56
N ALA A 242 6.08 23.70 -42.77
CA ALA A 242 7.35 23.99 -43.45
C ALA A 242 8.53 23.11 -42.97
N VAL A 243 9.21 22.31 -43.80
CA VAL A 243 9.56 22.51 -45.21
C VAL A 243 9.61 21.16 -45.93
N SER A 244 8.89 21.03 -47.04
CA SER A 244 9.26 20.16 -48.16
C SER A 244 9.65 21.09 -49.29
N GLU A 245 10.92 21.03 -49.70
CA GLU A 245 11.43 21.25 -51.05
C GLU A 245 12.83 20.63 -51.14
#